data_AF-A0A8H4PIL9-F1
#
_entry.id   AF-A0A8H4PIL9-F1
#
_cell.length_a   1.000
_cell.length_b   1.000
_cell.length_c   1.000
_cell.angle_alpha   90.00
_cell.angle_beta   90.00
_cell.angle_gamma   90.00
#
_symmetry.space_group_name_H-M   'P 1'
#
loop_
_entity.id
_entity.type
_entity.pdbx_description
1 polymer ?
#
loop_
_entity_poly.entity_id
_entity_poly.type
_entity_poly.pdbx_seq_one_letter_code
_entity_poly.pdbx_strand_id
1 'polypeptide(L)'
;MVYLGRLALLLGAAEFAFAGVASTGSVEARDNTWPRQPGYHRKCRSFAWVNKGDTCWGVASQNYVSLEDFMAWNSGAGKDCATLWAGTYACVQV
;
A
#
# COMPACT_ATOMS: atom_id res chain seq x y z
N MET A 1 7.68 36.30 -41.49
CA MET A 1 7.66 37.76 -41.27
C MET A 1 8.50 38.04 -40.04
N VAL A 2 9.58 38.80 -40.24
CA VAL A 2 10.70 38.99 -39.32
C VAL A 2 10.29 39.95 -38.20
N TYR A 3 10.36 39.54 -36.93
CA TYR A 3 10.41 40.51 -35.83
C TYR A 3 11.88 40.73 -35.47
N LEU A 4 12.39 41.83 -36.03
CA LEU A 4 13.70 42.42 -35.76
C LEU A 4 13.79 42.85 -34.29
N GLY A 5 14.98 42.66 -33.73
CA GLY A 5 15.24 42.62 -32.30
C GLY A 5 14.95 43.91 -31.54
N ARG A 6 14.68 43.73 -30.24
CA ARG A 6 15.11 44.67 -29.22
C ARG A 6 16.06 43.96 -28.28
N LEU A 7 17.33 44.29 -28.46
CA LEU A 7 18.45 44.06 -27.57
C LEU A 7 18.08 44.61 -26.18
N ALA A 8 17.99 43.73 -25.17
CA ALA A 8 18.07 44.13 -23.78
C ALA A 8 18.96 43.10 -23.07
N LEU A 9 20.10 43.61 -22.67
CA LEU A 9 21.27 42.94 -22.15
C LEU A 9 21.18 42.89 -20.62
N LEU A 10 21.79 41.86 -20.04
CA LEU A 10 22.22 41.70 -18.63
C LEU A 10 21.24 40.99 -17.67
N LEU A 11 21.34 39.65 -17.72
CA LEU A 11 21.76 38.76 -16.64
C LEU A 11 21.15 39.00 -15.24
N GLY A 12 20.25 38.09 -14.85
CA GLY A 12 19.94 37.82 -13.45
C GLY A 12 18.48 37.47 -13.19
N ALA A 13 17.91 36.52 -13.94
CA ALA A 13 16.60 35.96 -13.59
C ALA A 13 16.71 35.31 -12.20
N ALA A 14 16.11 35.95 -11.20
CA ALA A 14 15.74 35.30 -9.96
C ALA A 14 14.66 34.27 -10.31
N GLU A 15 15.07 33.04 -10.61
CA GLU A 15 14.14 31.94 -10.78
C GLU A 15 13.62 31.56 -9.41
N PHE A 16 12.39 31.98 -9.13
CA PHE A 16 11.60 31.48 -8.02
C PHE A 16 11.40 29.98 -8.21
N ALA A 17 12.35 29.20 -7.69
CA ALA A 17 12.19 27.77 -7.55
C ALA A 17 11.10 27.52 -6.51
N PHE A 18 9.86 27.34 -6.96
CA PHE A 18 8.85 26.68 -6.15
C PHE A 18 9.37 25.28 -5.86
N ALA A 19 9.85 25.05 -4.63
CA ALA A 19 10.12 23.73 -4.11
C ALA A 19 8.78 22.97 -4.08
N GLY A 20 8.48 22.28 -5.18
CA GLY A 20 7.36 21.37 -5.25
C GLY A 20 7.53 20.30 -4.19
N VAL A 21 6.67 20.30 -3.17
CA VAL A 21 6.53 19.18 -2.26
C VAL A 21 6.04 18.00 -3.11
N ALA A 22 6.96 17.12 -3.48
CA ALA A 22 6.64 15.82 -4.04
C ALA A 22 5.99 14.99 -2.93
N SER A 23 4.69 15.16 -2.73
CA SER A 23 3.89 14.20 -1.97
C SER A 23 3.79 12.94 -2.81
N THR A 24 4.70 12.00 -2.60
CA THR A 24 4.54 10.59 -2.99
C THR A 24 3.46 9.94 -2.12
N GLY A 25 2.24 10.48 -2.20
CA GLY A 25 1.07 9.72 -1.83
C GLY A 25 0.94 8.63 -2.88
N SER A 26 1.30 7.40 -2.51
CA SER A 26 0.88 6.23 -3.27
C SER A 26 -0.64 6.32 -3.40
N VAL A 27 -1.11 6.62 -4.61
CA VAL A 27 -2.52 6.43 -4.95
C VAL A 27 -2.69 4.91 -4.90
N GLU A 28 -3.00 4.36 -3.73
CA GLU A 28 -3.43 2.98 -3.60
C GLU A 28 -4.61 2.87 -4.56
N ALA A 29 -4.42 2.10 -5.65
CA ALA A 29 -5.51 1.74 -6.55
C ALA A 29 -6.68 1.32 -5.67
N ARG A 30 -7.90 1.79 -5.96
CA ARG A 30 -9.09 1.52 -5.14
C ARG A 30 -9.19 0.03 -4.88
N ASP A 31 -8.65 -0.35 -3.73
CA ASP A 31 -8.56 -1.72 -3.28
C ASP A 31 -9.95 -2.09 -2.79
N ASN A 32 -10.60 -2.98 -3.54
CA ASN A 32 -11.94 -3.45 -3.21
C ASN A 32 -11.92 -4.47 -2.07
N THR A 33 -10.77 -4.73 -1.44
CA THR A 33 -10.66 -5.68 -0.34
C THR A 33 -11.06 -5.07 1.00
N TRP A 34 -12.30 -4.56 1.09
CA TRP A 34 -12.91 -4.14 2.35
C TRP A 34 -14.05 -5.09 2.72
N PRO A 35 -14.21 -5.47 4.00
CA PRO A 35 -13.44 -5.04 5.18
C PRO A 35 -12.12 -5.80 5.37
N ARG A 36 -11.07 -5.10 5.82
CA ARG A 36 -9.76 -5.70 6.18
C ARG A 36 -9.72 -6.08 7.66
N GLN A 37 -8.99 -7.15 7.97
CA GLN A 37 -8.67 -7.49 9.36
C GLN A 37 -7.96 -6.34 10.06
N PRO A 38 -8.24 -6.07 11.35
CA PRO A 38 -7.38 -5.18 12.13
C PRO A 38 -5.99 -5.79 12.29
N GLY A 39 -4.95 -4.94 12.46
CA GLY A 39 -3.59 -5.41 12.72
C GLY A 39 -2.88 -6.07 11.54
N TYR A 40 -3.32 -5.84 10.30
CA TYR A 40 -2.57 -6.20 9.10
C TYR A 40 -1.33 -5.30 8.89
N HIS A 41 -0.33 -5.80 8.17
CA HIS A 41 0.91 -5.09 7.93
C HIS A 41 0.71 -3.89 6.99
N ARG A 42 1.31 -2.73 7.34
CA ARG A 42 1.11 -1.47 6.59
C ARG A 42 1.62 -1.48 5.15
N LYS A 43 2.54 -2.39 4.83
CA LYS A 43 3.07 -2.58 3.46
C LYS A 43 2.37 -3.72 2.72
N CYS A 44 1.20 -4.16 3.16
CA CYS A 44 0.49 -5.22 2.48
C CYS A 44 0.16 -4.83 1.05
N ARG A 45 0.51 -5.69 0.09
CA ARG A 45 0.29 -5.52 -1.35
C ARG A 45 -0.83 -6.42 -1.89
N SER A 46 -1.17 -7.49 -1.18
CA SER A 46 -2.23 -8.42 -1.59
C SER A 46 -2.98 -8.96 -0.37
N PHE A 47 -4.29 -9.07 -0.50
CA PHE A 47 -5.17 -9.61 0.53
C PHE A 47 -5.95 -10.82 0.03
N ALA A 48 -6.17 -11.79 0.93
CA ALA A 48 -7.01 -12.96 0.70
C ALA A 48 -8.26 -12.91 1.58
N TRP A 49 -9.40 -13.32 1.01
CA TRP A 49 -10.66 -13.43 1.75
C TRP A 49 -10.61 -14.60 2.74
N VAL A 50 -11.08 -14.35 3.96
CA VAL A 50 -11.18 -15.35 5.02
C VAL A 50 -12.60 -15.89 5.09
N ASN A 51 -12.79 -17.16 4.74
CA ASN A 51 -14.06 -17.85 4.87
C ASN A 51 -14.32 -18.28 6.31
N LYS A 52 -15.58 -18.58 6.61
CA LYS A 52 -15.95 -19.16 7.90
C LYS A 52 -15.33 -20.55 8.02
N GLY A 53 -14.54 -20.76 9.08
CA GLY A 53 -13.84 -22.02 9.35
C GLY A 53 -12.42 -22.07 8.81
N ASP A 54 -11.96 -21.03 8.10
CA ASP A 54 -10.56 -20.92 7.72
C ASP A 54 -9.66 -20.78 8.95
N THR A 55 -8.44 -21.30 8.82
CA THR A 55 -7.37 -21.15 9.80
C THR A 55 -6.21 -20.38 9.17
N CYS A 56 -5.32 -19.81 9.98
CA CYS A 56 -4.15 -19.08 9.45
C CYS A 56 -3.30 -20.00 8.57
N TRP A 57 -3.14 -21.26 8.97
CA TRP A 57 -2.43 -22.24 8.17
C TRP A 57 -3.15 -22.52 6.85
N GLY A 58 -4.48 -22.66 6.86
CA GLY A 58 -5.28 -22.86 5.66
C GLY A 58 -5.18 -21.70 4.67
N VAL A 59 -5.34 -20.46 5.14
CA VAL A 59 -5.24 -19.25 4.30
C VAL A 59 -3.80 -19.08 3.78
N ALA A 60 -2.80 -19.24 4.65
CA ALA A 60 -1.40 -19.14 4.26
C ALA A 60 -1.03 -20.18 3.19
N SER A 61 -1.42 -21.44 3.40
CA SER A 61 -1.16 -22.53 2.45
C SER A 61 -1.84 -22.30 1.10
N GLN A 62 -3.08 -21.81 1.08
CA GLN A 62 -3.80 -21.52 -0.17
C GLN A 62 -3.17 -20.37 -0.97
N ASN A 63 -2.45 -19.47 -0.30
CA ASN A 63 -1.78 -18.33 -0.91
C ASN A 63 -0.25 -18.51 -1.04
N TYR A 64 0.25 -19.72 -0.80
CA TYR A 64 1.69 -20.05 -0.88
C TYR A 64 2.59 -19.21 0.03
N VAL A 65 2.07 -18.83 1.21
CA VAL A 65 2.77 -18.07 2.25
C VAL A 65 3.14 -19.01 3.39
N SER A 66 4.30 -18.79 4.02
CA SER A 66 4.63 -19.52 5.25
C SER A 66 3.69 -19.11 6.39
N LEU A 67 3.39 -20.02 7.33
CA LEU A 67 2.55 -19.66 8.49
C LEU A 67 3.19 -18.53 9.31
N GLU A 68 4.51 -18.52 9.42
CA GLU A 68 5.27 -17.50 10.14
C GLU A 68 5.10 -16.12 9.50
N ASP A 69 5.29 -16.01 8.18
CA ASP A 69 5.11 -14.75 7.45
C ASP A 69 3.66 -14.27 7.54
N PHE A 70 2.70 -15.19 7.36
CA PHE A 70 1.28 -14.85 7.45
C PHE A 70 0.93 -14.29 8.83
N MET A 71 1.41 -14.91 9.90
CA MET A 71 1.20 -14.42 11.27
C MET A 71 1.93 -13.09 11.53
N ALA A 72 3.15 -12.93 11.01
CA ALA A 72 3.89 -11.68 11.11
C ALA A 72 3.17 -10.52 10.41
N TRP A 73 2.51 -10.80 9.29
CA TRP A 73 1.77 -9.79 8.53
C TRP A 73 0.36 -9.53 9.06
N ASN A 74 -0.19 -10.41 9.89
CA ASN A 74 -1.54 -10.32 10.43
C ASN A 74 -1.55 -10.42 11.96
N SER A 75 -0.89 -9.46 12.62
CA SER A 75 -0.80 -9.42 14.09
C SER A 75 -2.15 -9.44 14.81
N GLY A 76 -3.20 -8.91 14.16
CA GLY A 76 -4.56 -8.92 14.71
C GLY A 76 -5.27 -10.27 14.66
N ALA A 77 -4.75 -11.27 13.93
CA ALA A 77 -5.21 -12.65 14.00
C ALA A 77 -4.78 -13.35 15.30
N GLY A 78 -3.85 -12.74 16.04
CA GLY A 78 -3.33 -13.25 17.31
C GLY A 78 -2.36 -14.40 17.12
N LYS A 79 -1.58 -14.69 18.18
CA LYS A 79 -0.51 -15.70 18.16
C LYS A 79 -0.99 -17.13 17.86
N ASP A 80 -2.25 -17.44 18.18
CA ASP A 80 -2.85 -18.77 17.97
C ASP A 80 -3.89 -18.76 16.84
N CYS A 81 -3.91 -17.70 16.00
CA CYS A 81 -4.93 -17.48 14.98
C CYS A 81 -6.39 -17.35 15.50
N ALA A 82 -6.59 -17.26 16.81
CA ALA A 82 -7.91 -17.28 17.43
C ALA A 82 -8.77 -16.05 17.07
N THR A 83 -8.15 -14.96 16.61
CA THR A 83 -8.83 -13.72 16.22
C THR A 83 -8.78 -13.48 14.71
N LEU A 84 -8.57 -14.54 13.92
CA LEU A 84 -8.82 -14.50 12.48
C LEU A 84 -10.33 -14.41 12.22
N TRP A 85 -10.78 -13.32 11.61
CA TRP A 85 -12.19 -12.99 11.43
C TRP A 85 -12.65 -13.42 10.05
N ALA A 86 -13.66 -14.28 10.01
CA ALA A 86 -14.35 -14.62 8.77
C ALA A 86 -15.07 -13.38 8.19
N GLY A 87 -15.23 -13.35 6.87
CA GLY A 87 -15.89 -12.24 6.18
C GLY A 87 -15.00 -11.00 6.04
N THR A 88 -13.69 -11.16 6.17
CA THR A 88 -12.72 -10.07 6.07
C THR A 88 -11.52 -10.51 5.22
N TYR A 89 -10.66 -9.54 4.91
CA TYR A 89 -9.45 -9.72 4.13
C TYR A 89 -8.20 -9.74 5.02
N ALA A 90 -7.37 -10.78 4.88
CA ALA A 90 -6.08 -10.94 5.55
C ALA A 90 -4.92 -10.72 4.57
N CYS A 91 -3.81 -10.18 5.05
CA CYS A 91 -2.63 -9.91 4.23
C CYS A 91 -1.91 -11.20 3.85
N VAL A 92 -1.60 -11.36 2.56
CA VAL A 92 -0.87 -12.53 2.04
C VAL A 92 0.35 -12.17 1.20
N GLN A 93 0.67 -10.87 1.09
CA GLN A 93 1.89 -10.41 0.44
C GLN A 93 2.27 -9.04 0.98
N VAL A 94 3.53 -8.88 1.39
CA VAL A 94 4.17 -7.59 1.70
C VAL A 94 5.18 -7.25 0.63
#